data_AF-A0A7K1NH86-F1
#
_entry.id   AF-A0A7K1NH86-F1
#
_cell.length_a   1.000
_cell.length_b   1.000
_cell.length_c   1.000
_cell.angle_alpha   90.00
_cell.angle_beta   90.00
_cell.angle_gamma   90.00
#
_symmetry.space_group_name_H-M   'P 1'
#
loop_
_entity.id
_entity.type
_entity.pdbx_description
1 polymer ?
#
loop_
_entity_poly.entity_id
_entity_poly.type
_entity_poly.pdbx_seq_one_letter_code
_entity_poly.pdbx_strand_id
1 'polypeptide(L)' 'MFALVRLSGIRHCTTVPGPAAARIPDILGRDFTASAPNQRYVGDMTYLLIKGSKPWYLATVIDLYA' A
#
# COMPACT_ATOMS: atom_id res chain seq x y z
N MET A 1 -4.66 -1.61 2.44
CA MET A 1 -5.63 -1.36 1.35
C MET A 1 -4.82 -0.82 0.19
N PHE A 2 -4.54 -1.64 -0.83
CA PHE A 2 -3.54 -1.31 -1.85
C PHE A 2 -4.22 -0.73 -3.09
N ALA A 3 -3.75 0.44 -3.55
CA ALA A 3 -4.24 1.10 -4.74
C ALA A 3 -3.75 0.38 -6.00
N LEU A 4 -4.69 -0.02 -6.86
CA LEU A 4 -4.40 -0.47 -8.21
C LEU A 4 -4.19 0.78 -9.09
N VAL A 5 -2.94 1.10 -9.43
CA VAL A 5 -2.64 2.13 -10.45
C VAL A 5 -2.88 1.51 -11.83
N ARG A 6 -3.86 2.03 -12.57
CA ARG A 6 -4.20 1.57 -13.93
C ARG A 6 -3.40 2.35 -14.97
N LEU A 7 -2.22 1.85 -15.32
CA LEU A 7 -1.46 2.29 -16.50
C LEU A 7 -1.91 1.46 -17.70
N SER A 8 -2.36 2.13 -18.76
CA SER A 8 -2.75 1.61 -20.09
C SER A 8 -2.67 0.08 -20.29
N GLY A 9 -3.83 -0.58 -20.28
CA GLY A 9 -4.03 -1.95 -20.78
C GLY A 9 -3.40 -3.11 -19.99
N ILE A 10 -2.36 -2.88 -19.20
CA ILE A 10 -1.66 -3.91 -18.41
C ILE A 10 -2.12 -3.81 -16.96
N ARG A 11 -2.69 -4.91 -16.43
CA ARG A 11 -2.92 -5.02 -14.98
C ARG A 11 -1.57 -5.29 -14.32
N HIS A 12 -0.92 -4.25 -13.83
CA HIS A 12 0.25 -4.40 -12.97
C HIS A 12 -0.19 -4.93 -11.61
N CYS A 13 -0.05 -6.24 -11.42
CA CYS A 13 -0.20 -6.88 -10.12
C CYS A 13 1.18 -6.90 -9.47
N THR A 14 1.38 -6.08 -8.43
CA THR A 14 2.65 -5.99 -7.70
C THR A 14 2.81 -7.12 -6.69
N THR A 15 1.72 -7.74 -6.27
CA THR A 15 1.72 -8.77 -5.23
C THR A 15 0.94 -9.99 -5.72
N VAL A 16 1.65 -11.10 -5.93
CA VAL A 16 1.03 -12.41 -6.17
C VAL A 16 1.15 -13.20 -4.86
N PRO A 17 0.04 -13.65 -4.26
CA PRO A 17 0.09 -14.51 -3.08
C PRO A 17 0.85 -15.80 -3.40
N GLY A 18 1.69 -16.25 -2.46
CA GLY A 18 2.31 -17.57 -2.57
C GLY A 18 1.25 -18.69 -2.56
N PRO A 19 1.52 -19.87 -3.16
CA PRO A 19 0.54 -20.96 -3.25
C PRO A 19 -0.01 -21.44 -1.89
N ALA A 20 0.81 -21.35 -0.84
CA ALA A 20 0.46 -21.72 0.52
C ALA A 20 0.19 -20.50 1.43
N ALA A 21 0.08 -19.30 0.86
CA ALA A 21 -0.10 -18.09 1.65
C ALA A 21 -1.51 -18.05 2.26
N ALA A 22 -1.58 -18.09 3.59
CA ALA A 22 -2.82 -17.83 4.30
C ALA A 22 -3.26 -16.38 4.10
N ARG A 23 -4.58 -16.14 4.13
CA ARG A 23 -5.12 -14.78 4.10
C ARG A 23 -4.68 -14.03 5.36
N ILE A 24 -3.99 -12.91 5.19
CA ILE A 24 -3.60 -12.04 6.30
C ILE A 24 -4.88 -11.38 6.86
N PRO A 25 -5.12 -11.45 8.18
CA PRO A 25 -6.29 -10.81 8.79
C PRO A 25 -6.22 -9.29 8.69
N ASP A 26 -7.38 -8.65 8.51
CA ASP A 26 -7.52 -7.19 8.52
C ASP A 26 -7.49 -6.71 9.98
N ILE A 27 -6.29 -6.48 10.50
CA ILE A 27 -6.07 -6.06 11.89
C ILE A 27 -6.67 -4.69 12.24
N LEU A 28 -6.87 -3.82 11.23
CA LEU A 28 -7.51 -2.52 11.42
C LEU A 28 -9.03 -2.61 11.32
N GLY A 29 -9.58 -3.70 10.78
CA GLY A 29 -11.02 -3.83 10.57
C GLY A 29 -11.61 -2.71 9.71
N ARG A 30 -10.80 -2.13 8.81
CA ARG A 30 -11.13 -0.92 8.04
C ARG A 30 -11.43 0.34 8.85
N ASP A 31 -11.06 0.36 10.13
CA ASP A 31 -11.03 1.57 10.94
C ASP A 31 -9.67 2.27 10.78
N PHE A 32 -9.69 3.41 10.09
CA PHE A 32 -8.51 4.24 9.79
C PHE A 32 -8.40 5.46 10.69
N THR A 33 -8.92 5.39 11.92
CA THR A 33 -8.82 6.46 12.91
C THR A 33 -7.88 6.08 14.05
N ALA A 34 -7.24 7.05 14.71
CA ALA A 34 -6.50 6.84 15.96
C ALA A 34 -6.86 7.91 17.01
N SER A 35 -6.85 7.55 18.29
CA SER A 35 -7.23 8.47 19.38
C SER A 35 -6.07 9.33 19.90
N ALA A 36 -4.83 8.92 19.63
CA ALA A 36 -3.61 9.63 19.96
C ALA A 36 -2.52 9.29 18.93
N PRO A 37 -1.46 10.12 18.80
CA PRO A 37 -0.31 9.80 17.96
C PRO A 37 0.32 8.45 18.33
N ASN A 38 0.96 7.82 17.35
CA ASN A 38 1.72 6.58 17.49
C ASN A 38 0.92 5.35 17.91
N GLN A 39 -0.41 5.35 17.73
CA GLN A 39 -1.25 4.20 18.07
C GLN A 39 -1.53 3.29 16.88
N ARG A 40 -1.70 3.86 15.68
CA ARG A 40 -1.99 3.11 14.45
C ARG A 40 -1.32 3.78 13.27
N TYR A 41 -0.72 2.95 12.41
CA TYR A 41 -0.05 3.41 11.21
C TYR A 41 -0.56 2.66 9.98
N VAL A 42 -0.55 3.35 8.84
CA VAL A 42 -0.79 2.74 7.53
C VAL A 42 0.44 2.94 6.66
N GLY A 43 0.89 1.84 6.05
CA GLY A 43 1.88 1.90 4.99
C GLY A 43 1.19 2.14 3.64
N ASP A 44 1.75 3.03 2.83
CA ASP A 44 1.41 3.13 1.40
C ASP A 44 2.64 2.91 0.54
N MET A 45 2.43 2.37 -0.67
CA MET A 45 3.48 2.19 -1.66
C MET A 45 3.00 2.70 -3.01
N THR A 46 3.59 3.80 -3.44
CA THR A 46 3.22 4.50 -4.67
C THR A 46 4.30 4.31 -5.74
N TYR A 47 3.86 4.01 -6.97
CA TYR A 47 4.74 3.89 -8.13
C TYR A 47 5.00 5.27 -8.74
N LEU A 48 6.29 5.62 -8.90
CA LEU A 48 6.72 6.89 -9.47
C LEU A 48 7.29 6.69 -10.87
N LEU A 49 6.56 7.21 -11.85
CA LEU A 49 7.00 7.26 -13.25
C LEU A 49 7.82 8.53 -13.49
N ILE A 50 9.14 8.38 -13.54
CA ILE A 50 10.05 9.48 -13.85
C ILE A 50 10.64 9.24 -15.25
N LYS A 51 10.35 10.17 -16.17
CA LYS A 51 10.76 10.07 -17.58
C LYS A 51 12.27 9.91 -17.72
N GLY A 52 12.70 8.93 -18.50
CA GLY A 52 14.12 8.66 -18.77
C GLY A 52 14.85 7.92 -17.64
N SER A 53 14.13 7.42 -16.63
CA SER A 53 14.70 6.62 -15.54
C SER A 53 14.01 5.26 -15.42
N LYS A 54 14.65 4.34 -14.70
CA LYS A 54 13.96 3.13 -14.23
C LYS A 54 12.84 3.52 -13.26
N PRO A 55 11.78 2.71 -13.14
CA PRO A 55 10.72 3.00 -12.21
C PRO A 55 11.20 3.12 -10.76
N TRP A 56 10.62 4.07 -10.04
CA TRP A 56 10.87 4.27 -8.61
C TRP A 56 9.64 3.91 -7.80
N TYR A 57 9.85 3.56 -6.54
CA TYR A 57 8.78 3.29 -5.59
C TYR A 57 8.96 4.20 -4.38
N LEU A 58 7.89 4.90 -4.01
CA LEU A 58 7.82 5.63 -2.76
C LEU A 58 7.10 4.75 -1.74
N ALA A 59 7.75 4.48 -0.61
CA ALA A 59 7.14 3.83 0.54
C ALA A 59 6.95 4.87 1.63
N THR A 60 5.75 4.94 2.20
CA THR A 60 5.43 5.84 3.32
C THR A 60 4.85 5.07 4.49
N VAL A 61 5.03 5.62 5.69
CA VAL A 61 4.35 5.20 6.91
C VAL A 61 3.61 6.43 7.42
N ILE A 62 2.29 6.33 7.53
CA ILE A 62 1.39 7.43 7.88
C ILE A 62 0.78 7.12 9.25
N ASP A 63 0.89 8.04 10.20
CA ASP A 63 0.19 7.99 11.47
C ASP A 63 -1.29 8.35 11.27
N LEU A 64 -2.21 7.50 11.75
CA LEU A 64 -3.65 7.69 11.59
C LEU A 64 -4.28 8.69 12.57
N TYR A 65 -3.47 9.33 13.43
CA TYR A 65 -3.94 10.42 14.29
C TYR A 65 -3.99 11.78 13.58
N ALA A 66 -3.16 11.95 12.53
CA ALA A 66 -2.97 13.22 11.84
C ALA A 66 -4.14 13.63 10.94
#